data_AF-A0A2P8CDL5-F1
#
_entry.id   AF-A0A2P8CDL5-F1
#
_cell.length_a   1.000
_cell.length_b   1.000
_cell.length_c   1.000
_cell.angle_alpha   90.00
_cell.angle_beta   90.00
_cell.angle_gamma   90.00
#
_symmetry.space_group_name_H-M   'P 1'
#
loop_
_entity.id
_entity.type
_entity.pdbx_description
1 polymer ?
#
loop_
_entity_poly.entity_id
_entity_poly.type
_entity_poly.pdbx_seq_one_letter_code
_entity_poly.pdbx_strand_id
1 'polypeptide(L)'
;MPENRPPTRPAVFAAVLAALKAAHDVGDFMAQTDRQSARKPCAADRAADAACTEGASWRALAAHVASYHAVQTAALITVDRALGLGLAPARMVAGIAFSAVTHAVIDRRWPVRLFMDTTGSTAFRLHGGGAMHVDQAAHHACLAAAALVMATGPDRR
;
A
#
# COMPACT_ATOMS: atom_id res chain seq x y z
N MET A 1 -17.83 28.80 -24.06
CA MET A 1 -17.78 27.69 -23.08
C MET A 1 -16.31 27.39 -22.86
N PRO A 2 -15.80 27.37 -21.61
CA PRO A 2 -14.41 27.01 -21.40
C PRO A 2 -14.21 25.57 -21.89
N GLU A 3 -13.19 25.37 -22.72
CA GLU A 3 -12.80 24.05 -23.21
C GLU A 3 -12.33 23.21 -22.01
N ASN A 4 -13.04 22.12 -21.70
CA ASN A 4 -12.66 21.19 -20.65
C ASN A 4 -11.39 20.45 -21.10
N ARG A 5 -10.23 21.05 -20.85
CA ARG A 5 -8.94 20.42 -21.10
C ARG A 5 -8.79 19.22 -20.14
N PRO A 6 -8.39 18.03 -20.65
CA PRO A 6 -8.12 16.90 -19.79
C PRO A 6 -7.03 17.22 -18.76
N PRO A 7 -7.08 16.60 -17.57
CA PRO A 7 -6.07 16.84 -16.54
C PRO A 7 -4.68 16.41 -17.03
N THR A 8 -3.66 17.17 -16.65
CA THR A 8 -2.28 16.85 -17.01
C THR A 8 -1.80 15.62 -16.26
N ARG A 9 -0.86 14.86 -16.83
CA ARG A 9 -0.28 13.67 -16.17
C ARG A 9 0.27 13.96 -14.75
N PRO A 10 0.97 15.08 -14.50
CA PRO A 10 1.39 15.42 -13.14
C PRO A 10 0.22 15.65 -12.18
N ALA A 11 -0.88 16.27 -12.64
CA ALA A 11 -2.07 16.48 -11.81
C ALA A 11 -2.77 15.14 -11.48
N VAL A 12 -2.90 14.25 -12.48
CA VAL A 12 -3.42 12.89 -12.28
C VAL A 12 -2.54 12.11 -11.31
N PHE A 13 -1.22 12.14 -11.49
CA PHE A 13 -0.28 11.48 -10.59
C PHE A 13 -0.41 11.98 -9.16
N ALA A 14 -0.42 13.30 -8.95
CA ALA A 14 -0.52 13.90 -7.62
C ALA A 14 -1.84 13.53 -6.93
N ALA A 15 -2.97 13.61 -7.66
CA ALA A 15 -4.28 13.26 -7.13
C ALA A 15 -4.38 11.77 -6.76
N VAL A 16 -3.89 10.88 -7.64
CA VAL A 16 -3.86 9.44 -7.37
C VAL A 16 -2.93 9.13 -6.20
N LEU A 17 -1.73 9.70 -6.14
CA LEU A 17 -0.80 9.49 -5.03
C LEU A 17 -1.40 9.93 -3.69
N ALA A 18 -2.04 11.10 -3.65
CA ALA A 18 -2.70 11.59 -2.45
C ALA A 18 -3.84 10.64 -2.01
N ALA A 19 -4.65 10.17 -2.96
CA ALA A 19 -5.73 9.22 -2.70
C ALA A 19 -5.20 7.88 -2.16
N LEU A 20 -4.16 7.33 -2.81
CA LEU A 20 -3.56 6.05 -2.40
C LEU A 20 -2.91 6.15 -1.02
N LYS A 21 -2.21 7.25 -0.70
CA LYS A 21 -1.60 7.47 0.63
C LYS A 21 -2.65 7.65 1.72
N ALA A 22 -3.70 8.43 1.48
CA ALA A 22 -4.78 8.57 2.46
C ALA A 22 -5.50 7.23 2.69
N ALA A 23 -5.78 6.49 1.62
CA ALA A 23 -6.41 5.17 1.70
C ALA A 23 -5.50 4.13 2.35
N HIS A 24 -4.19 4.26 2.20
CA HIS A 24 -3.20 3.43 2.88
C HIS A 24 -3.34 3.56 4.40
N ASP A 25 -3.31 4.79 4.91
CA ASP A 25 -3.42 5.03 6.35
C ASP A 25 -4.77 4.56 6.91
N VAL A 26 -5.86 4.78 6.16
CA VAL A 26 -7.17 4.24 6.53
C VAL A 26 -7.16 2.71 6.54
N GLY A 27 -6.55 2.08 5.54
CA GLY A 27 -6.46 0.62 5.42
C GLY A 27 -5.65 -0.03 6.55
N ASP A 28 -4.50 0.54 6.87
CA ASP A 28 -3.55 -0.02 7.85
C ASP A 28 -3.85 0.37 9.30
N PHE A 29 -4.42 1.55 9.54
CA PHE A 29 -4.63 2.05 10.92
C PHE A 29 -6.09 2.10 11.36
N MET A 30 -7.05 2.18 10.43
CA MET A 30 -8.48 2.25 10.79
C MET A 30 -9.25 0.97 10.47
N ALA A 31 -9.01 0.37 9.30
CA ALA A 31 -9.72 -0.82 8.83
C ALA A 31 -9.06 -2.13 9.30
N GLN A 32 -7.79 -2.09 9.68
CA GLN A 32 -7.05 -3.24 10.16
C GLN A 32 -7.42 -3.58 11.62
N THR A 33 -7.61 -4.87 11.88
CA THR A 33 -7.84 -5.40 13.22
C THR A 33 -6.54 -5.79 13.93
N ASP A 34 -6.55 -5.80 15.26
CA ASP A 34 -5.43 -6.30 16.08
C ASP A 34 -5.00 -7.72 15.68
N ARG A 35 -5.97 -8.58 15.39
CA ARG A 35 -5.72 -9.95 14.94
C ARG A 35 -4.96 -9.99 13.61
N GLN A 36 -5.31 -9.13 12.65
CA GLN A 36 -4.58 -9.03 11.39
C GLN A 36 -3.16 -8.52 11.63
N SER A 37 -2.99 -7.45 12.43
CA SER A 37 -1.67 -6.87 12.72
C SER A 37 -0.72 -7.84 13.41
N ALA A 38 -1.21 -8.57 14.41
CA ALA A 38 -0.39 -9.53 15.15
C ALA A 38 -0.04 -10.78 14.32
N ARG A 39 -0.96 -11.25 13.46
CA ARG A 39 -0.82 -12.55 12.78
C ARG A 39 -0.23 -12.47 11.38
N LYS A 40 -0.43 -11.38 10.64
CA LYS A 40 0.09 -11.22 9.26
C LYS A 40 1.61 -11.38 9.12
N PRO A 41 2.46 -11.06 10.13
CA PRO A 41 3.90 -11.33 10.04
C PRO A 41 4.33 -12.60 10.82
N CYS A 42 3.47 -13.20 11.65
CA CYS A 42 3.87 -14.08 12.77
C CYS A 42 4.82 -15.22 12.37
N ALA A 43 4.63 -15.81 11.19
CA ALA A 43 5.36 -17.00 10.76
C ALA A 43 6.51 -16.67 9.78
N ALA A 44 6.43 -15.55 9.06
CA ALA A 44 7.52 -15.11 8.19
C ALA A 44 8.58 -14.29 8.92
N ASP A 45 8.20 -13.56 9.95
CA ASP A 45 9.10 -12.67 10.67
C ASP A 45 9.89 -13.39 11.78
N ARG A 46 10.02 -14.73 11.73
CA ARG A 46 10.90 -15.62 12.54
C ARG A 46 11.31 -15.11 13.95
N ALA A 47 10.42 -14.46 14.68
CA ALA A 47 10.57 -14.35 16.12
C ALA A 47 10.53 -15.79 16.63
N ALA A 48 11.46 -16.15 17.52
CA ALA A 48 11.70 -17.54 17.93
C ALA A 48 10.43 -18.26 18.45
N ASP A 49 9.39 -17.51 18.81
CA ASP A 49 8.09 -17.98 19.25
C ASP A 49 6.95 -17.49 18.32
N ALA A 50 6.85 -18.06 17.12
CA ALA A 50 5.77 -17.73 16.20
C ALA A 50 4.41 -18.02 16.84
N ALA A 51 3.68 -16.97 17.22
CA ALA A 51 2.40 -17.05 17.92
C ALA A 51 1.26 -17.70 17.09
N CYS A 52 1.52 -18.06 15.83
CA CYS A 52 0.53 -18.68 14.95
C CYS A 52 1.15 -19.56 13.87
N THR A 53 0.37 -20.49 13.31
CA THR A 53 0.80 -21.35 12.20
C THR A 53 0.96 -20.55 10.90
N GLU A 54 1.75 -21.05 9.96
CA GLU A 54 1.94 -20.44 8.63
C GLU A 54 0.59 -20.18 7.94
N GLY A 55 -0.32 -21.17 7.94
CA GLY A 55 -1.66 -21.01 7.35
C GLY A 55 -2.51 -19.94 8.05
N ALA A 56 -2.43 -19.82 9.38
CA ALA A 56 -3.12 -18.75 10.10
C ALA A 56 -2.53 -17.37 9.78
N SER A 57 -1.22 -17.29 9.57
CA SER A 57 -0.51 -16.08 9.15
C SER A 57 -0.95 -15.63 7.76
N TRP A 58 -0.95 -16.53 6.78
CA TRP A 58 -1.41 -16.23 5.42
C TRP A 58 -2.88 -15.84 5.36
N ARG A 59 -3.74 -16.48 6.15
CA ARG A 59 -5.17 -16.08 6.22
C ARG A 59 -5.34 -14.68 6.78
N ALA A 60 -4.56 -14.31 7.80
CA ALA A 60 -4.59 -12.96 8.36
C ALA A 60 -4.09 -11.91 7.35
N LEU A 61 -2.99 -12.22 6.66
CA LEU A 61 -2.46 -11.37 5.60
C LEU A 61 -3.45 -11.21 4.44
N ALA A 62 -4.01 -12.31 3.93
CA ALA A 62 -4.96 -12.28 2.83
C ALA A 62 -6.20 -11.46 3.18
N ALA A 63 -6.74 -11.63 4.40
CA ALA A 63 -7.86 -10.82 4.87
C ALA A 63 -7.49 -9.33 4.94
N HIS A 64 -6.30 -9.00 5.45
CA HIS A 64 -5.82 -7.62 5.50
C HIS A 64 -5.66 -7.00 4.12
N VAL A 65 -4.93 -7.68 3.22
CA VAL A 65 -4.70 -7.21 1.86
C VAL A 65 -6.02 -7.03 1.12
N ALA A 66 -7.00 -7.92 1.32
CA ALA A 66 -8.32 -7.79 0.72
C ALA A 66 -9.07 -6.56 1.23
N SER A 67 -9.17 -6.36 2.55
CA SER A 67 -9.87 -5.19 3.13
C SER A 67 -9.16 -3.88 2.79
N TYR A 68 -7.84 -3.86 2.86
CA TYR A 68 -7.01 -2.72 2.49
C TYR A 68 -7.24 -2.31 1.03
N HIS A 69 -7.19 -3.27 0.08
CA HIS A 69 -7.35 -2.93 -1.33
C HIS A 69 -8.81 -2.62 -1.71
N ALA A 70 -9.78 -3.07 -0.92
CA ALA A 70 -11.16 -2.58 -1.05
C ALA A 70 -11.25 -1.08 -0.72
N VAL A 71 -10.64 -0.64 0.40
CA VAL A 71 -10.54 0.78 0.77
C VAL A 71 -9.78 1.58 -0.30
N GLN A 72 -8.63 1.08 -0.73
CA GLN A 72 -7.80 1.74 -1.73
C GLN A 72 -8.52 1.88 -3.08
N THR A 73 -9.20 0.83 -3.54
CA THR A 73 -9.97 0.84 -4.80
C THR A 73 -11.15 1.80 -4.70
N ALA A 74 -11.87 1.82 -3.57
CA ALA A 74 -12.97 2.75 -3.35
C ALA A 74 -12.50 4.21 -3.39
N ALA A 75 -11.40 4.54 -2.70
CA ALA A 75 -10.82 5.87 -2.73
C ALA A 75 -10.39 6.29 -4.14
N LEU A 76 -9.73 5.39 -4.88
CA LEU A 76 -9.29 5.64 -6.25
C LEU A 76 -10.47 5.92 -7.19
N ILE A 77 -11.53 5.11 -7.13
CA ILE A 77 -12.74 5.32 -7.93
C ILE A 77 -13.39 6.65 -7.58
N THR A 78 -13.55 6.95 -6.28
CA THR A 78 -14.14 8.21 -5.83
C THR A 78 -13.37 9.41 -6.36
N VAL A 79 -12.04 9.42 -6.22
CA VAL A 79 -11.20 10.53 -6.68
C VAL A 79 -11.18 10.64 -8.20
N ASP A 80 -11.12 9.53 -8.93
CA ASP A 80 -11.20 9.53 -10.40
C ASP A 80 -12.51 10.15 -10.90
N ARG A 81 -13.64 9.81 -10.27
CA ARG A 81 -14.96 10.35 -10.65
C ARG A 81 -15.15 11.78 -10.21
N ALA A 82 -14.79 12.12 -8.98
CA ALA A 82 -14.99 13.46 -8.43
C ALA A 82 -14.13 14.52 -9.13
N LEU A 83 -12.92 14.16 -9.53
CA LEU A 83 -11.98 15.08 -10.18
C LEU A 83 -11.92 14.94 -11.71
N GLY A 84 -12.66 14.00 -12.30
CA GLY A 84 -12.66 13.76 -13.73
C GLY A 84 -11.29 13.33 -14.27
N LEU A 85 -10.56 12.46 -13.54
CA LEU A 85 -9.18 12.10 -13.90
C LEU A 85 -9.08 11.25 -15.18
N GLY A 86 -10.13 10.49 -15.51
CA GLY A 86 -10.20 9.71 -16.73
C GLY A 86 -9.28 8.48 -16.74
N LEU A 87 -8.96 7.93 -15.57
CA LEU A 87 -8.01 6.80 -15.44
C LEU A 87 -8.47 5.59 -16.25
N ALA A 88 -7.58 5.02 -17.07
CA ALA A 88 -7.88 3.79 -17.81
C ALA A 88 -8.07 2.59 -16.86
N PRO A 89 -9.13 1.76 -17.01
CA PRO A 89 -9.42 0.70 -16.05
C PRO A 89 -8.28 -0.32 -15.94
N ALA A 90 -7.64 -0.65 -17.07
CA ALA A 90 -6.47 -1.54 -17.10
C ALA A 90 -5.28 -0.99 -16.27
N ARG A 91 -5.09 0.33 -16.24
CA ARG A 91 -4.02 0.97 -15.47
C ARG A 91 -4.36 1.04 -13.98
N MET A 92 -5.64 1.24 -13.64
CA MET A 92 -6.12 1.13 -12.25
C MET A 92 -5.87 -0.29 -11.73
N VAL A 93 -6.27 -1.33 -12.48
CA VAL A 93 -6.04 -2.73 -12.11
C VAL A 93 -4.54 -3.02 -11.97
N ALA A 94 -3.71 -2.58 -12.91
CA ALA A 94 -2.26 -2.79 -12.84
C ALA A 94 -1.63 -2.14 -11.60
N GLY A 95 -2.01 -0.90 -11.28
CA GLY A 95 -1.50 -0.20 -10.10
C GLY A 95 -1.99 -0.81 -8.78
N ILE A 96 -3.27 -1.21 -8.69
CA ILE A 96 -3.82 -1.91 -7.52
C ILE A 96 -3.16 -3.28 -7.34
N ALA A 97 -2.92 -4.03 -8.42
CA ALA A 97 -2.23 -5.32 -8.36
C ALA A 97 -0.77 -5.16 -7.89
N PHE A 98 -0.06 -4.14 -8.39
CA PHE A 98 1.28 -3.81 -7.92
C PHE A 98 1.30 -3.46 -6.43
N SER A 99 0.36 -2.60 -5.98
CA SER A 99 0.17 -2.29 -4.56
C SER A 99 -0.09 -3.57 -3.76
N ALA A 100 -0.98 -4.46 -4.20
CA ALA A 100 -1.33 -5.66 -3.47
C ALA A 100 -0.16 -6.62 -3.26
N VAL A 101 0.64 -6.83 -4.30
CA VAL A 101 1.83 -7.70 -4.21
C VAL A 101 2.88 -7.08 -3.28
N THR A 102 3.21 -5.80 -3.48
CA THR A 102 4.23 -5.13 -2.66
C THR A 102 3.80 -4.99 -1.20
N HIS A 103 2.54 -4.62 -0.96
CA HIS A 103 1.94 -4.54 0.38
C HIS A 103 2.02 -5.87 1.09
N ALA A 104 1.62 -6.96 0.42
CA ALA A 104 1.65 -8.31 1.00
C ALA A 104 3.07 -8.74 1.38
N VAL A 105 4.09 -8.38 0.59
CA VAL A 105 5.50 -8.70 0.88
C VAL A 105 6.02 -7.89 2.06
N ILE A 106 5.79 -6.57 2.07
CA ILE A 106 6.25 -5.66 3.13
C ILE A 106 5.59 -6.04 4.47
N ASP A 107 4.30 -6.38 4.46
CA ASP A 107 3.53 -6.80 5.64
C ASP A 107 4.01 -8.10 6.29
N ARG A 108 4.86 -8.86 5.60
CA ARG A 108 5.57 -9.99 6.24
C ARG A 108 6.65 -9.50 7.22
N ARG A 109 6.95 -8.20 7.26
CA ARG A 109 7.87 -7.46 8.14
C ARG A 109 9.34 -7.85 8.10
N TRP A 110 9.68 -9.05 7.62
CA TRP A 110 11.05 -9.47 7.42
C TRP A 110 11.85 -8.55 6.47
N PRO A 111 11.28 -7.94 5.39
CA PRO A 111 12.05 -7.03 4.54
C PRO A 111 12.45 -5.76 5.29
N VAL A 112 11.53 -5.20 6.08
CA VAL A 112 11.78 -4.01 6.92
C VAL A 112 12.83 -4.32 7.97
N ARG A 113 12.70 -5.45 8.67
CA ARG A 113 13.72 -5.90 9.64
C ARG A 113 15.08 -6.05 8.96
N LEU A 114 15.15 -6.78 7.85
CA LEU A 114 16.40 -7.03 7.13
C LEU A 114 17.05 -5.72 6.71
N PHE A 115 16.28 -4.78 6.15
CA PHE A 115 16.77 -3.47 5.78
C PHE A 115 17.35 -2.72 6.99
N MET A 116 16.60 -2.65 8.08
CA MET A 116 17.05 -1.93 9.28
C MET A 116 18.26 -2.58 9.94
N ASP A 117 18.35 -3.92 9.95
CA ASP A 117 19.46 -4.64 10.55
C ASP A 117 20.73 -4.56 9.70
N THR A 118 20.59 -4.51 8.37
CA THR A 118 21.74 -4.38 7.45
C THR A 118 22.24 -2.95 7.29
N THR A 119 21.39 -1.95 7.53
CA THR A 119 21.76 -0.52 7.42
C THR A 119 22.19 0.12 8.75
N GLY A 120 22.33 -0.68 9.82
CA GLY A 120 22.78 -0.19 11.13
C GLY A 120 21.68 0.49 11.97
N SER A 121 20.41 0.30 11.62
CA SER A 121 19.24 0.91 12.27
C SER A 121 18.57 -0.01 13.31
N THR A 122 19.23 -1.07 13.77
CA THR A 122 18.65 -2.06 14.71
C THR A 122 18.17 -1.44 16.02
N ALA A 123 18.93 -0.52 16.62
CA ALA A 123 18.51 0.15 17.85
C ALA A 123 17.25 1.01 17.64
N PHE A 124 17.14 1.69 16.50
CA PHE A 124 15.94 2.45 16.13
C PHE A 124 14.73 1.53 15.92
N ARG A 125 14.94 0.35 15.32
CA ARG A 125 13.91 -0.69 15.16
C ARG A 125 13.37 -1.19 16.50
N LEU A 126 14.26 -1.52 17.45
CA LEU A 126 13.92 -2.17 18.71
C LEU A 126 13.43 -1.21 19.80
N HIS A 127 13.95 0.03 19.83
CA HIS A 127 13.75 0.94 20.95
C HIS A 127 13.16 2.30 20.55
N GLY A 128 13.26 2.68 19.28
CA GLY A 128 12.82 3.99 18.80
C GLY A 128 11.48 4.00 18.06
N GLY A 129 10.78 2.85 17.96
CA GLY A 129 9.56 2.73 17.16
C GLY A 129 9.80 2.85 15.64
N GLY A 130 11.04 2.67 15.20
CA GLY A 130 11.44 2.90 13.81
C GLY A 130 10.87 1.89 12.82
N ALA A 131 10.51 0.69 13.27
CA ALA A 131 9.95 -0.35 12.42
C ALA A 131 8.69 0.15 11.66
N MET A 132 7.78 0.82 12.37
CA MET A 132 6.57 1.39 11.77
C MET A 132 6.92 2.46 10.74
N HIS A 133 7.84 3.37 11.04
CA HIS A 133 8.20 4.45 10.12
C HIS A 133 8.82 3.92 8.81
N VAL A 134 9.70 2.92 8.91
CA VAL A 134 10.34 2.32 7.72
C VAL A 134 9.34 1.47 6.93
N ASP A 135 8.44 0.76 7.60
CA ASP A 135 7.33 0.02 6.98
C ASP A 135 6.42 0.96 6.16
N GLN A 136 5.97 2.06 6.76
CA GLN A 136 5.14 3.06 6.09
C GLN A 136 5.89 3.76 4.94
N ALA A 137 7.17 4.05 5.12
CA ALA A 137 7.99 4.64 4.05
C ALA A 137 8.14 3.69 2.84
N ALA A 138 8.33 2.39 3.09
CA ALA A 138 8.40 1.38 2.05
C ALA A 138 7.09 1.28 1.26
N HIS A 139 5.95 1.22 1.96
CA HIS A 139 4.64 1.23 1.32
C HIS A 139 4.43 2.50 0.50
N HIS A 140 4.71 3.69 1.06
CA HIS A 140 4.59 4.95 0.35
C HIS A 140 5.42 5.03 -0.94
N ALA A 141 6.63 4.45 -0.95
CA ALA A 141 7.45 4.36 -2.15
C ALA A 141 6.78 3.48 -3.22
N CYS A 142 6.20 2.34 -2.82
CA CYS A 142 5.44 1.47 -3.72
C CYS A 142 4.15 2.15 -4.22
N LEU A 143 3.45 2.93 -3.39
CA LEU A 143 2.27 3.70 -3.81
C LEU A 143 2.63 4.79 -4.84
N ALA A 144 3.79 5.42 -4.70
CA ALA A 144 4.28 6.36 -5.72
C ALA A 144 4.53 5.64 -7.05
N ALA A 145 5.13 4.46 -7.05
CA ALA A 145 5.29 3.65 -8.26
C ALA A 145 3.93 3.22 -8.85
N ALA A 146 2.97 2.80 -8.02
CA ALA A 146 1.61 2.46 -8.44
C ALA A 146 0.89 3.67 -9.08
N ALA A 147 1.00 4.85 -8.47
CA ALA A 147 0.43 6.08 -9.01
C ALA A 147 1.06 6.47 -10.36
N LEU A 148 2.38 6.27 -10.53
CA LEU A 148 3.04 6.45 -11.84
C LEU A 148 2.47 5.49 -12.88
N VAL A 149 2.28 4.22 -12.56
CA VAL A 149 1.63 3.25 -13.46
C VAL A 149 0.24 3.75 -13.85
N MET A 150 -0.58 4.18 -12.89
CA MET A 150 -1.93 4.68 -13.16
C MET A 150 -1.94 5.94 -14.04
N ALA A 151 -1.00 6.87 -13.82
CA ALA A 151 -0.95 8.16 -14.50
C ALA A 151 -0.28 8.16 -15.90
N THR A 152 0.49 7.11 -16.24
CA THR A 152 1.30 7.08 -17.49
C THR A 152 0.72 6.19 -18.60
N GLY A 153 -0.60 5.93 -18.60
CA GLY A 153 -1.26 5.17 -19.66
C GLY A 153 -1.43 5.96 -20.97
N PRO A 154 -1.67 5.28 -22.11
CA PRO A 154 -2.16 5.95 -23.30
C PRO A 154 -3.48 6.66 -22.97
N ASP A 155 -3.64 7.87 -23.49
CA ASP A 155 -4.87 8.65 -23.29
C ASP A 155 -6.06 7.82 -23.80
N ARG A 156 -7.18 7.80 -23.06
CA ARG A 156 -8.42 7.22 -23.57
C ARG A 156 -8.81 8.06 -24.81
N ARG A 157 -8.59 7.51 -26.01
CA ARG A 157 -9.19 8.01 -27.26
C ARG A 157 -10.63 7.52 -27.35
#